data_AF-A0A562GSE6-F1
#
_entry.id   AF-A0A562GSE6-F1
#
_cell.length_a   1.000
_cell.length_b   1.000
_cell.length_c   1.000
_cell.angle_alpha   90.00
_cell.angle_beta   90.00
_cell.angle_gamma   90.00
#
_symmetry.space_group_name_H-M   'P 1'
#
loop_
_entity.id
_entity.type
_entity.pdbx_description
1 polymer ?
#
loop_
_entity_poly.entity_id
_entity_poly.type
_entity_poly.pdbx_seq_one_letter_code
_entity_poly.pdbx_strand_id
1 'polypeptide(L)'
;MLPLHFAIELETVINSQLTKLAAPAAIIPVITLIHNCQMNFLELLSAASTINIDIAPYPLVAEDQLLGSDTSWQQLTLHTDATNASLQVFTTLWPIYMATDKTVQFYQQAAANSAQPQTRLFFSSLSHVKKILCRRLNGIIQIYYNHYWGELGFAPFVLGKD
;
A
#
# COMPACT_ATOMS: atom_id res chain seq x y z
N MET A 1 6.66 -4.71 23.63
CA MET A 1 6.58 -5.51 22.40
C MET A 1 7.72 -5.07 21.48
N LEU A 2 8.51 -5.98 20.91
CA LEU A 2 9.55 -5.59 19.95
C LEU A 2 8.87 -5.02 18.69
N PRO A 3 9.41 -3.93 18.09
CA PRO A 3 8.80 -3.27 16.93
C PRO A 3 8.42 -4.21 15.79
N LEU A 4 9.20 -5.27 15.59
CA LEU A 4 8.97 -6.26 14.54
C LEU A 4 7.74 -7.15 14.80
N HIS A 5 7.48 -7.48 16.07
CA HIS A 5 6.30 -8.28 16.43
C HIS A 5 5.02 -7.45 16.24
N PHE A 6 5.06 -6.18 16.61
CA PHE A 6 3.97 -5.25 16.32
C PHE A 6 3.75 -5.05 14.82
N ALA A 7 4.83 -4.96 14.03
CA ALA A 7 4.74 -4.86 12.57
C ALA A 7 3.98 -6.05 11.97
N ILE A 8 4.31 -7.28 12.39
CA ILE A 8 3.62 -8.50 11.95
C ILE A 8 2.14 -8.45 12.32
N GLU A 9 1.82 -8.10 13.57
CA GLU A 9 0.44 -8.01 14.03
C GLU A 9 -0.36 -6.97 13.23
N LEU A 10 0.20 -5.78 13.05
CA LEU A 10 -0.40 -4.69 12.29
C LEU A 10 -0.71 -5.11 10.85
N GLU A 11 0.28 -5.68 10.15
CA GLU A 11 0.10 -6.11 8.75
C GLU A 11 -0.86 -7.31 8.67
N THR A 12 -0.91 -8.18 9.68
CA THR A 12 -1.85 -9.31 9.71
C THR A 12 -3.29 -8.82 9.86
N VAL A 13 -3.51 -7.84 10.74
CA VAL A 13 -4.83 -7.22 10.94
C VAL A 13 -5.30 -6.52 9.67
N ILE A 14 -4.42 -5.76 9.01
CA ILE A 14 -4.73 -5.10 7.74
C ILE A 14 -5.10 -6.14 6.67
N ASN A 15 -4.34 -7.23 6.56
CA ASN A 15 -4.64 -8.30 5.61
C ASN A 15 -6.00 -8.97 5.89
N SER A 16 -6.30 -9.23 7.17
CA SER A 16 -7.60 -9.77 7.58
C SER A 16 -8.76 -8.84 7.25
N GLN A 17 -8.55 -7.52 7.36
CA GLN A 17 -9.58 -6.55 6.97
C GLN A 17 -9.75 -6.49 5.46
N LEU A 18 -8.67 -6.52 4.67
CA LEU A 18 -8.71 -6.56 3.21
C LEU A 18 -9.51 -7.76 2.69
N THR A 19 -9.26 -8.95 3.24
CA THR A 19 -9.94 -10.19 2.83
C THR A 19 -11.44 -10.22 3.18
N LYS A 20 -11.86 -9.49 4.21
CA LYS A 20 -13.27 -9.38 4.63
C LYS A 20 -14.03 -8.28 3.88
N LEU A 21 -13.33 -7.45 3.12
CA LEU A 21 -13.90 -6.26 2.54
C LEU A 21 -14.76 -6.62 1.32
N ALA A 22 -16.07 -6.36 1.41
CA ALA A 22 -16.98 -6.51 0.28
C ALA A 22 -16.69 -5.43 -0.77
N ALA A 23 -16.02 -5.82 -1.85
CA ALA A 23 -15.56 -4.91 -2.88
C ALA A 23 -16.52 -4.87 -4.07
N PRO A 24 -16.82 -3.66 -4.61
CA PRO A 24 -17.40 -3.53 -5.94
C PRO A 24 -16.54 -4.23 -6.99
N ALA A 25 -17.19 -4.85 -7.99
CA ALA A 25 -16.50 -5.60 -9.04
C ALA A 25 -15.42 -4.77 -9.76
N ALA A 26 -15.67 -3.46 -9.92
CA ALA A 26 -14.77 -2.52 -10.58
C ALA A 26 -13.38 -2.40 -9.93
N ILE A 27 -13.24 -2.70 -8.63
CA ILE A 27 -11.97 -2.55 -7.89
C ILE A 27 -11.39 -3.87 -7.38
N ILE A 28 -11.98 -5.01 -7.75
CA ILE A 28 -11.42 -6.33 -7.43
C ILE A 28 -9.95 -6.47 -7.88
N PRO A 29 -9.55 -6.01 -9.09
CA PRO A 29 -8.15 -6.08 -9.50
C PRO A 29 -7.22 -5.26 -8.60
N VAL A 30 -7.66 -4.08 -8.15
CA VAL A 30 -6.90 -3.21 -7.25
C VAL A 30 -6.69 -3.88 -5.91
N ILE A 31 -7.76 -4.45 -5.34
CA ILE A 31 -7.71 -5.11 -4.02
C ILE A 31 -6.86 -6.37 -4.07
N THR A 32 -6.97 -7.16 -5.14
CA THR A 32 -6.12 -8.34 -5.36
C THR A 32 -4.64 -7.95 -5.36
N LEU A 33 -4.28 -6.87 -6.05
CA LEU A 33 -2.89 -6.44 -6.13
C LEU A 33 -2.38 -5.94 -4.76
N ILE A 34 -3.20 -5.16 -4.03
CA ILE A 34 -2.86 -4.71 -2.67
C ILE A 34 -2.73 -5.89 -1.71
N HIS A 35 -3.62 -6.88 -1.80
CA HIS A 35 -3.55 -8.11 -1.01
C HIS A 35 -2.25 -8.87 -1.27
N ASN A 36 -1.84 -9.00 -2.54
CA ASN A 36 -0.56 -9.62 -2.87
C ASN A 36 0.63 -8.85 -2.28
N CYS A 37 0.62 -7.52 -2.37
CA CYS A 37 1.63 -6.70 -1.70
C CYS A 37 1.66 -7.00 -0.20
N GLN A 38 0.48 -7.04 0.44
CA GLN A 38 0.34 -7.28 1.86
C GLN A 38 0.91 -8.64 2.28
N MET A 39 0.65 -9.69 1.50
CA MET A 39 1.23 -11.01 1.71
C MET A 39 2.75 -11.00 1.60
N ASN A 40 3.31 -10.33 0.57
CA ASN A 40 4.76 -10.22 0.40
C ASN A 40 5.43 -9.49 1.58
N PHE A 41 4.79 -8.46 2.13
CA PHE A 41 5.24 -7.79 3.36
C PHE A 41 5.22 -8.73 4.56
N LEU A 42 4.15 -9.51 4.74
CA LEU A 42 4.03 -10.47 5.83
C LEU A 42 5.09 -11.57 5.75
N GLU A 43 5.37 -12.07 4.55
CA GLU A 43 6.44 -13.06 4.33
C GLU A 43 7.81 -12.49 4.70
N LEU A 44 8.12 -11.27 4.24
CA LEU A 44 9.38 -10.58 4.56
C LEU A 44 9.53 -10.34 6.08
N LEU A 45 8.48 -9.87 6.74
CA LEU A 45 8.49 -9.63 8.19
C LEU A 45 8.62 -10.93 8.99
N SER A 46 7.96 -11.99 8.54
CA SER A 46 8.06 -13.31 9.15
C SER A 46 9.50 -13.84 9.05
N ALA A 47 10.13 -13.72 7.89
CA ALA A 47 11.54 -14.06 7.69
C ALA A 47 12.47 -13.18 8.55
N ALA A 48 12.20 -11.87 8.65
CA ALA A 48 12.96 -10.97 9.50
C ALA A 48 12.84 -11.32 11.00
N SER A 49 11.71 -11.89 11.44
CA SER A 49 11.44 -12.20 12.84
C SER A 49 12.22 -13.38 13.41
N THR A 50 12.75 -14.24 12.54
CA THR A 50 13.56 -15.39 12.92
C THR A 50 15.06 -15.06 12.98
N ILE A 51 15.46 -13.86 12.54
CA ILE A 51 16.86 -13.45 12.45
C ILE A 51 17.33 -12.87 13.77
N ASN A 52 18.47 -13.39 14.24
CA ASN A 52 19.27 -12.72 15.25
C ASN A 52 20.18 -11.69 14.57
N ILE A 53 19.90 -10.41 14.81
CA ILE A 53 20.54 -9.24 14.19
C ILE A 53 22.03 -9.16 14.56
N ASP A 54 22.43 -9.75 15.69
CA ASP A 54 23.83 -9.78 16.12
C ASP A 54 24.67 -10.78 15.28
N ILE A 55 24.01 -11.67 14.53
CA ILE A 55 24.65 -12.79 13.80
C ILE A 55 24.43 -12.66 12.30
N ALA A 56 23.27 -12.18 11.85
CA ALA A 56 22.92 -12.08 10.44
C ALA A 56 22.14 -10.78 10.15
N PRO A 57 22.34 -10.18 8.95
CA PRO A 57 21.58 -9.02 8.55
C PRO A 57 20.12 -9.37 8.26
N TYR A 58 19.24 -8.38 8.35
CA TYR A 58 17.86 -8.49 7.87
C TYR A 58 17.80 -8.85 6.38
N PRO A 59 16.68 -9.47 5.92
CA PRO A 59 16.48 -9.73 4.51
C PRO A 59 16.43 -8.41 3.73
N LEU A 60 16.88 -8.48 2.48
CA LEU A 60 16.85 -7.33 1.58
C LEU A 60 15.40 -6.90 1.33
N VAL A 61 15.12 -5.61 1.49
CA VAL A 61 13.82 -5.01 1.16
C VAL A 61 13.86 -4.62 -0.32
N ALA A 62 13.32 -5.48 -1.19
CA ALA A 62 13.26 -5.26 -2.63
C ALA A 62 11.86 -4.78 -3.06
N GLU A 63 11.80 -3.61 -3.72
CA GLU A 63 10.54 -2.96 -4.11
C GLU A 63 9.71 -3.79 -5.08
N ASP A 64 10.35 -4.37 -6.08
CA ASP A 64 9.73 -5.21 -7.12
C ASP A 64 9.13 -6.49 -6.53
N GLN A 65 9.80 -7.09 -5.54
CA GLN A 65 9.29 -8.24 -4.82
C GLN A 65 8.08 -7.88 -3.95
N LEU A 66 8.12 -6.73 -3.27
CA LEU A 66 7.06 -6.34 -2.34
C LEU A 66 5.83 -5.73 -3.03
N LEU A 67 6.01 -5.00 -4.12
CA LEU A 67 4.94 -4.28 -4.81
C LEU A 67 4.53 -4.89 -6.14
N GLY A 68 5.28 -5.86 -6.64
CA GLY A 68 5.14 -6.37 -8.00
C GLY A 68 5.66 -5.39 -9.05
N SER A 69 5.56 -5.80 -10.32
CA SER A 69 6.10 -5.03 -11.44
C SER A 69 5.36 -3.71 -11.68
N ASP A 70 6.10 -2.70 -12.13
CA ASP A 70 5.51 -1.42 -12.57
C ASP A 70 4.50 -1.61 -13.70
N THR A 71 4.75 -2.57 -14.58
CA THR A 71 3.82 -2.96 -15.65
C THR A 71 2.46 -3.36 -15.10
N SER A 72 2.40 -4.12 -14.00
CA SER A 72 1.13 -4.52 -13.37
C SER A 72 0.34 -3.31 -12.89
N TRP A 73 1.01 -2.33 -12.28
CA TRP A 73 0.38 -1.09 -11.82
C TRP A 73 -0.02 -0.16 -12.95
N GLN A 74 0.77 -0.09 -14.01
CA GLN A 74 0.44 0.67 -15.20
C GLN A 74 -0.78 0.08 -15.91
N GLN A 75 -0.82 -1.24 -16.09
CA GLN A 75 -1.96 -1.95 -16.67
C GLN A 75 -3.22 -1.73 -15.83
N LEU A 76 -3.11 -1.81 -14.51
CA LEU A 76 -4.22 -1.53 -13.60
C LEU A 76 -4.75 -0.10 -13.79
N THR A 77 -3.86 0.90 -13.86
CA THR A 77 -4.22 2.31 -14.06
C THR A 77 -4.92 2.52 -15.41
N LEU A 78 -4.42 1.92 -16.49
CA LEU A 78 -4.99 2.05 -17.85
C LEU A 78 -6.36 1.40 -17.98
N HIS A 79 -6.61 0.30 -17.26
CA HIS A 79 -7.87 -0.43 -17.30
C HIS A 79 -8.84 -0.02 -16.17
N THR A 80 -8.45 0.96 -15.34
CA THR A 80 -9.35 1.54 -14.34
C THR A 80 -10.32 2.48 -15.05
N ASP A 81 -11.54 2.01 -15.29
CA ASP A 81 -12.61 2.84 -15.83
C ASP A 81 -13.42 3.50 -14.70
N ALA A 82 -13.54 4.83 -14.77
CA ALA A 82 -14.29 5.62 -13.82
C ALA A 82 -15.78 5.73 -14.16
N THR A 83 -16.25 5.20 -15.31
CA THR A 83 -17.67 5.23 -15.69
C THR A 83 -18.60 4.54 -14.69
N ASN A 84 -18.07 3.58 -13.91
CA ASN A 84 -18.77 2.91 -12.82
C ASN A 84 -18.34 3.44 -11.43
N ALA A 85 -17.86 4.68 -11.35
CA ALA A 85 -17.52 5.31 -10.08
C ALA A 85 -18.76 5.34 -9.18
N SER A 86 -18.67 4.65 -8.05
CA SER A 86 -19.68 4.69 -7.00
C SER A 86 -19.07 5.17 -5.70
N LEU A 87 -19.89 5.77 -4.84
CA LEU A 87 -19.45 6.14 -3.49
C LEU A 87 -18.88 4.92 -2.76
N GLN A 88 -19.43 3.73 -3.03
CA GLN A 88 -18.94 2.47 -2.49
C GLN A 88 -17.46 2.23 -2.85
N VAL A 89 -17.05 2.45 -4.11
CA VAL A 89 -15.65 2.32 -4.55
C VAL A 89 -14.72 3.20 -3.70
N PHE A 90 -15.08 4.45 -3.47
CA PHE A 90 -14.30 5.35 -2.63
C PHE A 90 -14.24 4.91 -1.18
N THR A 91 -15.40 4.59 -0.59
CA THR A 91 -15.48 4.16 0.80
C THR A 91 -14.77 2.82 1.04
N THR A 92 -14.52 2.03 -0.01
CA THR A 92 -13.67 0.85 0.03
C THR A 92 -12.18 1.20 -0.06
N LEU A 93 -11.76 2.01 -1.03
CA LEU A 93 -10.34 2.29 -1.26
C LEU A 93 -9.75 3.22 -0.19
N TRP A 94 -10.55 4.13 0.36
CA TRP A 94 -10.09 5.14 1.31
C TRP A 94 -9.57 4.56 2.64
N PRO A 95 -10.28 3.63 3.32
CA PRO A 95 -9.73 2.95 4.50
C PRO A 95 -8.42 2.21 4.22
N ILE A 96 -8.28 1.60 3.05
CA ILE A 96 -7.05 0.90 2.64
C ILE A 96 -5.90 1.90 2.50
N TYR A 97 -6.16 3.05 1.87
CA TYR A 97 -5.20 4.14 1.75
C TYR A 97 -4.77 4.65 3.13
N MET A 98 -5.72 4.93 4.01
CA MET A 98 -5.45 5.42 5.35
C MET A 98 -4.67 4.40 6.19
N ALA A 99 -5.04 3.12 6.13
CA ALA A 99 -4.29 2.06 6.82
C ALA A 99 -2.84 1.97 6.31
N THR A 100 -2.66 2.04 4.98
CA THR A 100 -1.33 2.06 4.36
C THR A 100 -0.51 3.27 4.81
N ASP A 101 -1.09 4.47 4.83
CA ASP A 101 -0.41 5.67 5.33
C ASP A 101 -0.02 5.53 6.81
N LYS A 102 -0.88 4.94 7.65
CA LYS A 102 -0.54 4.67 9.06
C LYS A 102 0.59 3.65 9.20
N THR A 103 0.67 2.63 8.34
CA THR A 103 1.83 1.72 8.34
C THR A 103 3.12 2.43 7.95
N VAL A 104 3.07 3.39 7.00
CA VAL A 104 4.22 4.24 6.67
C VAL A 104 4.71 4.98 7.91
N GLN A 105 3.81 5.67 8.61
CA GLN A 105 4.14 6.45 9.81
C GLN A 105 4.74 5.56 10.90
N PHE A 106 4.15 4.39 11.13
CA PHE A 106 4.68 3.40 12.06
C PHE A 106 6.12 3.00 11.71
N TYR A 107 6.40 2.63 10.45
CA TYR A 107 7.76 2.23 10.05
C TYR A 107 8.77 3.37 10.17
N GLN A 108 8.39 4.61 9.89
CA GLN A 108 9.28 5.77 10.12
C GLN A 108 9.62 5.93 11.60
N GLN A 109 8.62 5.79 12.47
CA GLN A 109 8.83 5.87 13.92
C GLN A 109 9.66 4.70 14.43
N ALA A 110 9.42 3.48 13.95
CA ALA A 110 10.22 2.30 14.29
C ALA A 110 11.68 2.49 13.88
N ALA A 111 11.94 3.03 12.69
CA ALA A 111 13.30 3.34 12.24
C ALA A 111 13.97 4.40 13.13
N ALA A 112 13.29 5.51 13.40
CA ALA A 112 13.83 6.61 14.21
C ALA A 112 14.17 6.18 15.64
N ASN A 113 13.38 5.27 16.22
CA ASN A 113 13.57 4.76 17.58
C ASN A 113 14.47 3.51 17.66
N SER A 114 14.98 3.01 16.52
CA SER A 114 15.88 1.86 16.51
C SER A 114 17.31 2.26 16.85
N ALA A 115 17.86 1.65 17.90
CA ALA A 115 19.26 1.86 18.32
C ALA A 115 20.25 1.25 17.31
N GLN A 116 19.96 0.05 16.80
CA GLN A 116 20.82 -0.67 15.86
C GLN A 116 20.69 -0.10 14.44
N PRO A 117 21.82 0.23 13.75
CA PRO A 117 21.78 0.79 12.40
C PRO A 117 21.10 -0.10 11.36
N GLN A 118 21.28 -1.42 11.44
CA GLN A 118 20.66 -2.37 10.50
C GLN A 118 19.13 -2.39 10.65
N THR A 119 18.62 -2.36 11.88
CA THR A 119 17.19 -2.29 12.19
C THR A 119 16.58 -0.96 11.72
N ARG A 120 17.32 0.14 11.90
CA ARG A 120 16.92 1.45 11.38
C ARG A 120 16.81 1.43 9.86
N LEU A 121 17.80 0.86 9.17
CA LEU A 121 17.80 0.74 7.72
C LEU A 121 16.62 -0.11 7.25
N PHE A 122 16.40 -1.26 7.87
CA PHE A 122 15.30 -2.17 7.53
C PHE A 122 13.93 -1.48 7.61
N PHE A 123 13.61 -0.84 8.74
CA PHE A 123 12.34 -0.12 8.88
C PHE A 123 12.25 1.11 7.97
N SER A 124 13.35 1.82 7.72
CA SER A 124 13.36 2.94 6.76
C SER A 124 13.03 2.47 5.35
N SER A 125 13.58 1.32 4.94
CA SER A 125 13.27 0.72 3.64
C SER A 125 11.81 0.27 3.56
N LEU A 126 11.28 -0.41 4.58
CA LEU A 126 9.84 -0.78 4.62
C LEU A 126 8.93 0.44 4.50
N SER A 127 9.26 1.53 5.21
CA SER A 127 8.54 2.80 5.09
C SER A 127 8.57 3.34 3.66
N HIS A 128 9.74 3.29 3.01
CA HIS A 128 9.89 3.74 1.62
C HIS A 128 8.98 2.96 0.67
N VAL A 129 9.00 1.62 0.76
CA VAL A 129 8.17 0.77 -0.09
C VAL A 129 6.68 1.00 0.16
N LYS A 130 6.24 1.12 1.41
CA LYS A 130 4.83 1.46 1.72
C LYS A 130 4.43 2.86 1.23
N LYS A 131 5.33 3.85 1.19
CA LYS A 131 5.06 5.16 0.58
C LYS A 131 4.80 5.04 -0.92
N ILE A 132 5.54 4.19 -1.62
CA ILE A 132 5.30 3.92 -3.04
C ILE A 132 3.91 3.29 -3.21
N LEU A 133 3.56 2.28 -2.40
CA LEU A 133 2.22 1.68 -2.41
C LEU A 133 1.12 2.73 -2.19
N CYS A 134 1.30 3.60 -1.19
CA CYS A 134 0.38 4.67 -0.86
C CYS A 134 0.19 5.65 -2.04
N ARG A 135 1.28 6.01 -2.74
CA ARG A 135 1.22 6.84 -3.96
C ARG A 135 0.48 6.15 -5.11
N ARG A 136 0.74 4.86 -5.34
CA ARG A 136 0.07 4.07 -6.39
C ARG A 136 -1.43 3.98 -6.12
N LEU A 137 -1.82 3.69 -4.88
CA LEU A 137 -3.21 3.67 -4.46
C LEU A 137 -3.87 5.05 -4.57
N ASN A 138 -3.17 6.12 -4.19
CA ASN A 138 -3.69 7.48 -4.36
C ASN A 138 -3.91 7.83 -5.83
N GLY A 139 -3.04 7.40 -6.74
CA GLY A 139 -3.21 7.56 -8.17
C GLY A 139 -4.51 6.94 -8.68
N ILE A 140 -4.83 5.73 -8.21
CA ILE A 140 -6.09 5.04 -8.54
C ILE A 140 -7.30 5.79 -7.96
N ILE A 141 -7.24 6.20 -6.69
CA ILE A 141 -8.30 7.01 -6.05
C ILE A 141 -8.54 8.31 -6.83
N GLN A 142 -7.48 8.94 -7.33
CA GLN A 142 -7.56 10.18 -8.09
C GLN A 142 -8.32 10.02 -9.42
N ILE A 143 -8.25 8.85 -10.07
CA ILE A 143 -9.02 8.56 -11.30
C ILE A 143 -10.51 8.71 -11.02
N TYR A 144 -11.00 8.09 -9.95
CA TYR A 144 -12.40 8.21 -9.55
C TYR A 144 -12.71 9.63 -9.06
N TYR A 145 -11.79 10.28 -8.35
CA TYR A 145 -12.02 11.63 -7.80
C TYR A 145 -12.18 12.67 -8.91
N ASN A 146 -11.35 12.57 -9.95
CA ASN A 146 -11.45 13.40 -11.13
C ASN A 146 -12.76 13.17 -11.89
N HIS A 147 -13.28 11.94 -11.92
CA HIS A 147 -14.57 11.64 -12.53
C HIS A 147 -15.71 12.39 -11.83
N TYR A 148 -15.79 12.31 -10.49
CA TYR A 148 -16.81 13.07 -9.74
C TYR A 148 -16.67 14.58 -9.88
N TRP A 149 -15.45 15.11 -9.91
CA TRP A 149 -15.26 16.52 -10.21
C TRP A 149 -15.73 16.91 -11.61
N GLY A 150 -15.57 16.02 -12.59
CA GLY A 150 -16.13 16.20 -13.93
C GLY A 150 -17.65 16.25 -13.93
N GLU A 151 -18.32 15.37 -13.19
CA GLU A 151 -19.79 15.40 -13.06
C GLU A 151 -20.29 16.69 -12.41
N LEU A 152 -19.53 17.23 -11.45
CA LEU A 152 -19.86 18.49 -10.76
C LEU A 152 -19.51 19.74 -11.60
N GLY A 153 -18.96 19.59 -12.80
CA GLY A 153 -18.57 20.71 -13.67
C GLY A 153 -17.28 21.42 -13.27
N PHE A 154 -16.48 20.82 -12.38
CA PHE A 154 -15.23 21.37 -11.87
C PHE A 154 -14.02 20.49 -12.20
N ALA A 155 -14.07 19.65 -13.25
CA ALA A 155 -12.95 18.77 -13.62
C ALA A 155 -11.65 19.59 -13.68
N PRO A 156 -10.70 19.39 -12.75
CA PRO A 156 -9.51 20.25 -12.65
C PRO A 156 -8.54 20.08 -13.83
N PHE A 157 -8.80 19.12 -14.75
CA PHE A 157 -7.89 18.79 -15.85
C PHE A 157 -8.62 18.37 -17.13
N VAL A 158 -9.60 19.15 -17.63
CA VAL A 158 -9.92 19.10 -19.07
C VAL A 158 -8.81 19.82 -19.84
N LEU A 159 -7.58 19.31 -19.75
CA LEU A 159 -6.48 19.76 -20.61
C LEU A 159 -6.70 19.13 -21.99
N GLY A 160 -7.14 19.94 -22.95
CA GLY A 160 -7.16 19.57 -24.38
C GLY A 160 -8.51 19.16 -24.97
N LYS A 161 -9.62 19.78 -24.55
CA LYS A 161 -10.80 19.86 -25.42
C LYS A 161 -10.99 21.30 -25.91
N ASP A 162 -10.04 21.71 -26.75
CA ASP A 162 -10.19 22.62 -27.89
C ASP A 162 -9.10 22.24 -28.91
#